data_AF-A0A8I1NBV0-F1
#
_entry.id   AF-A0A8I1NBV0-F1
#
_cell.length_a   1.000
_cell.length_b   1.000
_cell.length_c   1.000
_cell.angle_alpha   90.00
_cell.angle_beta   90.00
_cell.angle_gamma   90.00
#
_symmetry.space_group_name_H-M   'P 1'
#
loop_
_entity.id
_entity.type
_entity.pdbx_description
1 polymer ?
#
loop_
_entity_poly.entity_id
_entity_poly.type
_entity_poly.pdbx_seq_one_letter_code
_entity_poly.pdbx_strand_id
1 'polypeptide(L)'
;MEMLANLSIKSRLVFVIGFLSVLLVGIGILGLTSLNSTNGALKSVYEDRTVALGQLARISMLVNQNQITLSGVTAGQLSAFPDDVSVVDKKVEEVGTTIKEIETLWKAYLGTYLTPAEKKLADEFDANRRTYGRTGMIPAIAALHAHDFQQASELLQGPLTQAYPPVQKSMEALNQLQLDVAKREFEASQARYALVRNVSIAAIVFGVLLAGLIGYWLIRMISRSLNEALRLAESVAAGDLTQTIDVRSNDEIGRLLQALKNMNASLVTIVGQVRHGTETIAVASREIASGNADLSSRTESQASSLEETAS
;
A
#
# COMPACT_ATOMS: atom_id res chain seq x y z
N MET A 1 22.00 8.70 -23.15
CA MET A 1 20.92 9.71 -23.16
C MET A 1 20.44 10.09 -24.56
N GLU A 2 21.18 9.82 -25.65
CA GLU A 2 20.72 10.09 -27.03
C GLU A 2 19.50 9.24 -27.47
N MET A 3 19.37 8.01 -26.95
CA MET A 3 18.25 7.11 -27.31
C MET A 3 16.86 7.65 -26.90
N LEU A 4 16.79 8.50 -25.87
CA LEU A 4 15.54 9.13 -25.42
C LEU A 4 15.18 10.39 -26.21
N ALA A 5 16.17 11.04 -26.85
CA ALA A 5 15.99 12.30 -27.57
C ALA A 5 15.17 12.12 -28.88
N ASN A 6 15.15 10.92 -29.45
CA ASN A 6 14.40 10.61 -30.68
C ASN A 6 13.02 9.98 -30.44
N LEU A 7 12.61 9.81 -29.17
CA LEU A 7 11.27 9.30 -28.88
C LEU A 7 10.20 10.36 -29.13
N SER A 8 9.05 9.94 -29.65
CA SER A 8 7.89 10.81 -29.82
C SER A 8 7.41 11.41 -28.48
N ILE A 9 6.78 12.58 -28.49
CA ILE A 9 6.18 13.19 -27.27
C ILE A 9 5.18 12.22 -26.65
N LYS A 10 4.37 11.56 -27.49
CA LYS A 10 3.42 10.54 -27.07
C LYS A 10 4.11 9.39 -26.32
N SER A 11 5.21 8.85 -26.85
CA SER A 11 5.96 7.76 -26.23
C SER A 11 6.50 8.16 -24.86
N ARG A 12 7.01 9.39 -24.72
CA ARG A 12 7.54 9.90 -23.44
C ARG A 12 6.43 10.06 -22.39
N LEU A 13 5.28 10.63 -22.77
CA LEU A 13 4.13 10.79 -21.88
C LEU A 13 3.56 9.43 -21.44
N VAL A 14 3.38 8.50 -22.38
CA VAL A 14 2.92 7.13 -22.07
C VAL A 14 3.88 6.42 -21.13
N PHE A 15 5.20 6.59 -21.32
CA PHE A 15 6.19 6.01 -20.42
C PHE A 15 6.07 6.56 -18.99
N VAL A 16 5.98 7.88 -18.82
CA VAL A 16 5.85 8.51 -17.49
C VAL A 16 4.57 8.09 -16.80
N ILE A 17 3.43 8.18 -17.51
CA ILE A 17 2.13 7.81 -16.96
C ILE A 17 2.11 6.32 -16.62
N GLY A 18 2.56 5.47 -17.55
CA GLY A 18 2.62 4.02 -17.35
C GLY A 18 3.52 3.64 -16.17
N PHE A 19 4.70 4.24 -16.06
CA PHE A 19 5.59 4.03 -14.92
C PHE A 19 4.93 4.43 -13.60
N LEU A 20 4.31 5.62 -13.54
CA LEU A 20 3.61 6.10 -12.35
C LEU A 20 2.41 5.22 -11.98
N SER A 21 1.65 4.73 -12.98
CA SER A 21 0.55 3.80 -12.76
C SER A 21 1.03 2.47 -12.21
N VAL A 22 2.10 1.90 -12.76
CA VAL A 22 2.71 0.65 -12.24
C VAL A 22 3.21 0.85 -10.81
N LEU A 23 3.86 1.97 -10.53
CA LEU A 23 4.34 2.30 -9.19
C LEU A 23 3.18 2.44 -8.18
N LEU A 24 2.09 3.11 -8.57
CA LEU A 24 0.87 3.23 -7.77
C LEU A 24 0.23 1.87 -7.48
N VAL A 25 0.08 1.03 -8.50
CA VAL A 25 -0.46 -0.33 -8.34
C VAL A 25 0.44 -1.17 -7.45
N GLY A 26 1.76 -1.09 -7.64
CA GLY A 26 2.73 -1.80 -6.81
C GLY A 26 2.63 -1.43 -5.33
N ILE A 27 2.58 -0.13 -5.03
CA ILE A 27 2.37 0.37 -3.65
C ILE A 27 1.01 -0.07 -3.10
N GLY A 28 -0.05 -0.02 -3.92
CA GLY A 28 -1.38 -0.47 -3.54
C GLY A 28 -1.40 -1.95 -3.15
N ILE A 29 -0.76 -2.82 -3.96
CA ILE A 29 -0.64 -4.25 -3.68
C ILE A 29 0.16 -4.50 -2.40
N LEU A 30 1.30 -3.82 -2.22
CA LEU A 30 2.11 -3.91 -1.00
C LEU A 30 1.31 -3.47 0.24
N GLY A 31 0.53 -2.41 0.13
CA GLY A 31 -0.34 -1.92 1.20
C GLY A 31 -1.43 -2.94 1.57
N LEU A 32 -2.16 -3.45 0.58
CA LEU A 32 -3.24 -4.43 0.80
C LEU A 32 -2.72 -5.75 1.38
N THR A 33 -1.58 -6.26 0.88
CA THR A 33 -0.95 -7.48 1.39
C THR A 33 -0.43 -7.30 2.82
N SER A 34 0.11 -6.12 3.16
CA SER A 34 0.49 -5.79 4.54
C SER A 34 -0.71 -5.73 5.47
N LEU A 35 -1.80 -5.06 5.06
CA LEU A 35 -3.02 -4.96 5.86
C LEU A 35 -3.65 -6.33 6.12
N ASN A 36 -3.75 -7.18 5.10
CA ASN A 36 -4.24 -8.55 5.27
C ASN A 36 -3.34 -9.35 6.23
N SER A 37 -2.02 -9.15 6.10
CA SER A 37 -0.99 -9.58 7.03
C SER A 37 -1.28 -9.27 8.50
N THR A 38 -1.37 -7.97 8.77
CA THR A 38 -1.60 -7.42 10.10
C THR A 38 -2.94 -7.87 10.66
N ASN A 39 -3.98 -7.93 9.84
CA ASN A 39 -5.29 -8.43 10.24
C ASN A 39 -5.25 -9.92 10.64
N GLY A 40 -4.53 -10.76 9.88
CA GLY A 40 -4.33 -12.16 10.23
C GLY A 40 -3.56 -12.35 11.54
N ALA A 41 -2.49 -11.57 11.75
CA ALA A 41 -1.73 -11.59 13.01
C ALA A 41 -2.59 -11.12 14.20
N LEU A 42 -3.39 -10.07 14.03
CA LEU A 42 -4.31 -9.59 15.07
C LEU A 42 -5.36 -10.64 15.41
N LYS A 43 -5.91 -11.33 14.41
CA LYS A 43 -6.86 -12.43 14.58
C LYS A 43 -6.24 -13.56 15.41
N SER A 44 -5.02 -13.98 15.10
CA SER A 44 -4.26 -14.99 15.86
C SER A 44 -4.05 -14.57 17.32
N VAL A 45 -3.58 -13.34 17.56
CA VAL A 45 -3.40 -12.80 18.93
C VAL A 45 -4.71 -12.76 19.71
N TYR A 46 -5.84 -12.50 19.05
CA TYR A 46 -7.14 -12.51 19.70
C TYR A 46 -7.67 -13.93 19.95
N GLU A 47 -7.90 -14.71 18.88
CA GLU A 47 -8.55 -16.02 18.95
C GLU A 47 -7.65 -17.08 19.60
N ASP A 48 -6.37 -17.14 19.25
CA ASP A 48 -5.47 -18.23 19.68
C ASP A 48 -4.69 -17.90 20.95
N ARG A 49 -4.61 -16.62 21.37
CA ARG A 49 -3.87 -16.21 22.58
C ARG A 49 -4.76 -15.59 23.65
N THR A 50 -5.49 -14.52 23.32
CA THR A 50 -6.26 -13.77 24.31
C THR A 50 -7.46 -14.57 24.84
N VAL A 51 -8.22 -15.21 23.94
CA VAL A 51 -9.32 -16.09 24.34
C VAL A 51 -8.80 -17.31 25.09
N ALA A 52 -7.70 -17.92 24.63
CA ALA A 52 -7.04 -19.04 25.31
C ALA A 52 -6.60 -18.67 26.74
N LEU A 53 -5.98 -17.50 26.94
CA LEU A 53 -5.63 -16.98 28.27
C LEU A 53 -6.87 -16.83 29.16
N GLY A 54 -7.98 -16.31 28.64
CA GLY A 54 -9.24 -16.23 29.37
C GLY A 54 -9.78 -17.59 29.81
N GLN A 55 -9.71 -18.59 28.92
CA GLN A 55 -10.09 -19.97 29.23
C GLN A 55 -9.20 -20.58 30.31
N LEU A 56 -7.87 -20.47 30.18
CA LEU A 56 -6.89 -20.98 31.14
C LEU A 56 -7.03 -20.30 32.52
N ALA A 57 -7.23 -18.99 32.55
CA ALA A 57 -7.49 -18.24 33.78
C ALA A 57 -8.79 -18.69 34.46
N ARG A 58 -9.87 -18.86 33.68
CA ARG A 58 -11.15 -19.39 34.19
C ARG A 58 -10.99 -20.80 34.75
N ILE A 59 -10.28 -21.69 34.05
CA ILE A 59 -9.97 -23.04 34.55
C ILE A 59 -9.23 -22.97 35.89
N SER A 60 -8.18 -22.14 35.99
CA SER A 60 -7.41 -21.97 37.22
C SER A 60 -8.28 -21.53 38.39
N MET A 61 -9.15 -20.55 38.15
CA MET A 61 -10.08 -20.04 39.14
C MET A 61 -11.11 -21.09 39.57
N LEU A 62 -11.67 -21.85 38.63
CA LEU A 62 -12.64 -22.91 38.93
C LEU A 62 -12.01 -24.08 39.69
N VAL A 63 -10.77 -24.46 39.37
CA VAL A 63 -10.04 -25.50 40.12
C VAL A 63 -9.82 -25.04 41.57
N ASN A 64 -9.42 -23.79 41.77
CA ASN A 64 -9.23 -23.20 43.09
C ASN A 64 -10.57 -23.10 43.84
N GLN A 65 -11.63 -22.64 43.17
CA GLN A 65 -12.98 -22.56 43.72
C GLN A 65 -13.46 -23.92 44.22
N ASN A 66 -13.30 -24.99 43.44
CA ASN A 66 -13.67 -26.34 43.85
C ASN A 66 -12.97 -26.75 45.15
N GLN A 67 -11.65 -26.50 45.24
CA GLN A 67 -10.89 -26.82 46.45
C GLN A 67 -11.37 -26.03 47.66
N ILE A 68 -11.60 -24.71 47.52
CA ILE A 68 -12.11 -23.85 48.59
C ILE A 68 -13.50 -24.31 49.03
N THR A 69 -14.40 -24.58 48.08
CA THR A 69 -15.77 -25.00 48.36
C THR A 69 -15.76 -26.31 49.15
N LEU A 70 -15.05 -27.34 48.67
CA LEU A 70 -15.00 -28.63 49.38
C LEU A 70 -14.32 -28.51 50.75
N SER A 71 -13.23 -27.75 50.85
CA SER A 71 -12.54 -27.55 52.14
C SER A 71 -13.41 -26.79 53.13
N GLY A 72 -14.15 -25.78 52.67
CA GLY A 72 -15.05 -24.97 53.48
C GLY A 72 -16.22 -25.79 54.04
N VAL A 73 -16.93 -26.55 53.19
CA VAL A 73 -18.05 -27.39 53.67
C VAL A 73 -17.58 -28.51 54.59
N THR A 74 -16.41 -29.10 54.32
CA THR A 74 -15.84 -30.15 55.17
C THR A 74 -15.46 -29.60 56.55
N ALA A 75 -14.77 -28.45 56.58
CA ALA A 75 -14.40 -27.81 57.83
C ALA A 75 -15.61 -27.33 58.64
N GLY A 76 -16.66 -26.82 57.96
CA GLY A 76 -17.92 -26.44 58.59
C GLY A 76 -18.60 -27.62 59.29
N GLN A 77 -18.65 -28.79 58.63
CA GLN A 77 -19.22 -30.01 59.20
C GLN A 77 -18.41 -30.57 60.38
N LEU A 78 -17.10 -30.34 60.42
CA LEU A 78 -16.24 -30.74 61.54
C LEU A 78 -16.17 -29.68 62.66
N SER A 79 -16.91 -28.58 62.54
CA SER A 79 -16.92 -27.51 63.53
C SER A 79 -17.87 -27.79 64.70
N ALA A 80 -17.86 -26.94 65.72
CA ALA A 80 -18.78 -27.02 66.86
C ALA A 80 -20.26 -26.79 66.46
N PHE A 81 -20.50 -26.18 65.30
CA PHE A 81 -21.83 -25.83 64.79
C PHE A 81 -21.94 -26.23 63.31
N PRO A 82 -22.16 -27.51 63.00
CA PRO A 82 -22.24 -27.98 61.62
C PRO A 82 -23.48 -27.41 60.90
N ASP A 83 -23.31 -27.10 59.61
CA ASP A 83 -24.41 -26.72 58.74
C ASP A 83 -25.36 -27.91 58.50
N ASP A 84 -26.55 -27.63 57.96
CA ASP A 84 -27.45 -28.68 57.46
C ASP A 84 -26.75 -29.47 56.33
N VAL A 85 -26.79 -30.80 56.42
CA VAL A 85 -26.15 -31.71 55.46
C VAL A 85 -26.62 -31.48 54.02
N SER A 86 -27.87 -31.03 53.82
CA SER A 86 -28.39 -30.65 52.51
C SER A 86 -27.61 -29.50 51.84
N VAL A 87 -26.98 -28.62 52.63
CA VAL A 87 -26.09 -27.57 52.11
C VAL A 87 -24.82 -28.19 51.55
N VAL A 88 -24.29 -29.24 52.19
CA VAL A 88 -23.12 -29.97 51.71
C VAL A 88 -23.43 -30.64 50.38
N ASP A 89 -24.53 -31.41 50.30
CA ASP A 89 -24.93 -32.11 49.08
C ASP A 89 -25.06 -31.14 47.89
N LYS A 90 -25.70 -29.99 48.12
CA LYS A 90 -25.82 -28.93 47.11
C LYS A 90 -24.45 -28.38 46.67
N LYS A 91 -23.53 -28.17 47.60
CA LYS A 91 -22.19 -27.65 47.28
C LYS A 91 -21.35 -28.67 46.52
N VAL A 92 -21.50 -29.96 46.83
CA VAL A 92 -20.83 -31.03 46.07
C VAL A 92 -21.40 -31.12 44.66
N GLU A 93 -22.72 -30.95 44.48
CA GLU A 93 -23.35 -30.88 43.16
C GLU A 93 -22.87 -29.66 42.33
N GLU A 94 -22.75 -28.48 42.97
CA GLU A 94 -22.17 -27.29 42.36
C GLU A 94 -20.74 -27.55 41.87
N VAL A 95 -19.90 -28.21 42.68
CA VAL A 95 -18.53 -28.61 42.29
C VAL A 95 -18.55 -29.58 41.10
N GLY A 96 -19.46 -30.56 41.08
CA GLY A 96 -19.65 -31.46 39.95
C GLY A 96 -20.00 -30.72 38.65
N THR A 97 -20.79 -29.65 38.75
CA THR A 97 -21.12 -28.78 37.62
C THR A 97 -19.90 -27.99 37.14
N THR A 98 -19.13 -27.41 38.08
CA THR A 98 -17.89 -26.70 37.77
C THR A 98 -16.83 -27.60 37.12
N ILE A 99 -16.73 -28.87 37.52
CA ILE A 99 -15.84 -29.85 36.86
C ILE A 99 -16.20 -30.03 35.38
N LYS A 100 -17.48 -30.11 35.03
CA LYS A 100 -17.94 -30.18 33.63
C LYS A 100 -17.63 -28.90 32.85
N GLU A 101 -17.74 -27.73 33.49
CA GLU A 101 -17.34 -26.45 32.90
C GLU A 101 -15.83 -26.43 32.58
N ILE A 102 -14.99 -26.88 33.53
CA ILE A 102 -13.54 -27.01 33.31
C ILE A 102 -13.24 -27.91 32.12
N GLU A 103 -13.89 -29.07 32.00
CA GLU A 103 -13.69 -29.99 30.88
C GLU A 103 -14.09 -29.37 29.54
N THR A 104 -15.16 -28.58 29.53
CA THR A 104 -15.64 -27.88 28.33
C THR A 104 -14.66 -26.80 27.90
N LEU A 105 -14.20 -25.97 28.84
CA LEU A 105 -13.18 -24.94 28.59
C LEU A 105 -11.85 -25.55 28.14
N TRP A 106 -11.44 -26.66 28.75
CA TRP A 106 -10.22 -27.36 28.38
C TRP A 106 -10.28 -27.91 26.95
N LYS A 107 -11.41 -28.51 26.54
CA LYS A 107 -11.62 -28.96 25.16
C LYS A 107 -11.63 -27.80 24.17
N ALA A 108 -12.25 -26.67 24.53
CA ALA A 108 -12.26 -25.47 23.70
C ALA A 108 -10.83 -24.91 23.52
N TYR A 109 -10.05 -24.87 24.60
CA TYR A 109 -8.64 -24.50 24.57
C TYR A 109 -7.81 -25.42 23.67
N LEU A 110 -7.96 -26.74 23.77
CA LEU A 110 -7.26 -27.70 22.91
C LEU A 110 -7.67 -27.62 21.42
N GLY A 111 -8.80 -26.97 21.12
CA GLY A 111 -9.31 -26.77 19.77
C GLY A 111 -8.72 -25.55 19.05
N THR A 112 -7.93 -24.71 19.74
CA THR A 112 -7.24 -23.57 19.12
C THR A 112 -5.98 -24.02 18.38
N TYR A 113 -5.24 -23.07 17.79
CA TYR A 113 -3.90 -23.37 17.28
C TYR A 113 -2.87 -23.48 18.41
N LEU A 114 -2.45 -24.71 18.72
CA LEU A 114 -1.39 -24.99 19.68
C LEU A 114 -0.02 -25.08 19.01
N THR A 115 0.95 -24.36 19.55
CA THR A 115 2.36 -24.55 19.16
C THR A 115 2.90 -25.91 19.65
N PRO A 116 4.02 -26.43 19.10
CA PRO A 116 4.61 -27.68 19.60
C PRO A 116 5.01 -27.63 21.08
N ALA A 117 5.50 -26.48 21.55
CA ALA A 117 5.84 -26.27 22.95
C ALA A 117 4.58 -26.23 23.83
N GLU A 118 3.52 -25.58 23.34
CA GLU A 118 2.24 -25.48 24.02
C GLU A 118 1.57 -26.83 24.19
N LYS A 119 1.56 -27.65 23.13
CA LYS A 119 1.02 -29.01 23.20
C LYS A 119 1.68 -29.83 24.30
N LYS A 120 3.00 -29.74 24.44
CA LYS A 120 3.74 -30.44 25.50
C LYS A 120 3.33 -29.97 26.89
N LEU A 121 3.21 -28.65 27.10
CA LEU A 121 2.75 -28.09 28.37
C LEU A 121 1.28 -28.42 28.67
N ALA A 122 0.45 -28.50 27.63
CA ALA A 122 -0.96 -28.87 27.75
C ALA A 122 -1.10 -30.34 28.18
N ASP A 123 -0.32 -31.23 27.59
CA ASP A 123 -0.25 -32.64 27.99
C ASP A 123 0.23 -32.79 29.44
N GLU A 124 1.24 -32.01 29.85
CA GLU A 124 1.74 -31.98 31.24
C GLU A 124 0.66 -31.48 32.22
N PHE A 125 -0.04 -30.40 31.89
CA PHE A 125 -1.15 -29.89 32.70
C PHE A 125 -2.29 -30.91 32.80
N ASP A 126 -2.70 -31.57 31.70
CA ASP A 126 -3.77 -32.57 31.75
C ASP A 126 -3.37 -33.78 32.62
N ALA A 127 -2.11 -34.24 32.52
CA ALA A 127 -1.58 -35.30 33.37
C ALA A 127 -1.59 -34.92 34.85
N ASN A 128 -1.12 -33.71 35.18
CA ASN A 128 -1.12 -33.19 36.55
C ASN A 128 -2.56 -33.04 37.10
N ARG A 129 -3.48 -32.47 36.30
CA ARG A 129 -4.89 -32.29 36.67
C ARG A 129 -5.61 -33.62 36.87
N ARG A 130 -5.34 -34.62 36.03
CA ARG A 130 -5.88 -35.99 36.21
C ARG A 130 -5.36 -36.64 37.47
N THR A 131 -4.09 -36.45 37.79
CA THR A 131 -3.49 -36.93 39.04
C THR A 131 -4.18 -36.27 40.23
N TYR A 132 -4.25 -34.93 40.26
CA TYR A 132 -4.98 -34.15 41.26
C TYR A 132 -6.44 -34.61 41.44
N GLY A 133 -7.12 -34.89 40.32
CA GLY A 133 -8.48 -35.43 40.31
C GLY A 133 -8.57 -36.80 40.98
N ARG A 134 -7.69 -37.73 40.59
CA ARG A 134 -7.68 -39.12 41.07
C ARG A 134 -7.22 -39.28 42.52
N THR A 135 -6.20 -38.52 42.93
CA THR A 135 -5.57 -38.69 44.24
C THR A 135 -6.31 -37.98 45.37
N GLY A 136 -7.11 -36.96 45.07
CA GLY A 136 -7.80 -36.18 46.09
C GLY A 136 -9.24 -35.81 45.74
N MET A 137 -9.48 -35.18 44.58
CA MET A 137 -10.78 -34.53 44.31
C MET A 137 -11.94 -35.53 44.21
N ILE A 138 -11.78 -36.58 43.41
CA ILE A 138 -12.81 -37.63 43.21
C ILE A 138 -13.11 -38.39 44.52
N PRO A 139 -12.11 -38.92 45.25
CA PRO A 139 -12.39 -39.61 46.51
C PRO A 139 -12.94 -38.66 47.59
N ALA A 140 -12.54 -37.38 47.62
CA ALA A 140 -13.10 -36.40 48.55
C ALA A 140 -14.59 -36.11 48.26
N ILE A 141 -14.96 -35.97 46.99
CA ILE A 141 -16.36 -35.86 46.57
C ILE A 141 -17.15 -37.10 46.98
N ALA A 142 -16.58 -38.30 46.79
CA ALA A 142 -17.23 -39.56 47.19
C ALA A 142 -17.42 -39.66 48.71
N ALA A 143 -16.41 -39.28 49.50
CA ALA A 143 -16.50 -39.23 50.96
C ALA A 143 -17.56 -38.22 51.43
N LEU A 144 -17.64 -37.04 50.80
CA LEU A 144 -18.66 -36.04 51.11
C LEU A 144 -20.07 -36.51 50.76
N HIS A 145 -20.28 -37.21 49.65
CA HIS A 145 -21.56 -37.85 49.34
C HIS A 145 -21.94 -38.95 50.34
N ALA A 146 -20.96 -39.65 50.90
CA ALA A 146 -21.16 -40.65 51.94
C ALA A 146 -21.27 -40.04 53.35
N HIS A 147 -21.22 -38.70 53.47
CA HIS A 147 -21.16 -37.94 54.71
C HIS A 147 -20.00 -38.35 55.64
N ASP A 148 -18.93 -38.90 55.07
CA ASP A 148 -17.67 -39.19 55.76
C ASP A 148 -16.76 -37.95 55.74
N PHE A 149 -17.10 -36.97 56.58
CA PHE A 149 -16.41 -35.69 56.65
C PHE A 149 -14.97 -35.81 57.15
N GLN A 150 -14.67 -36.84 57.94
CA GLN A 150 -13.31 -37.09 58.44
C GLN A 150 -12.41 -37.55 57.30
N GLN A 151 -12.84 -38.56 56.53
CA GLN A 151 -12.11 -39.01 55.35
C GLN A 151 -11.97 -37.90 54.30
N ALA A 152 -13.02 -37.12 54.07
CA ALA A 152 -12.96 -35.96 53.18
C ALA A 152 -11.88 -34.97 53.63
N SER A 153 -11.81 -34.67 54.94
CA SER A 153 -10.82 -33.75 55.51
C SER A 153 -9.39 -34.24 55.31
N GLU A 154 -9.13 -35.53 55.56
CA GLU A 154 -7.82 -36.15 55.34
C GLU A 154 -7.37 -36.08 53.87
N LEU A 155 -8.29 -36.34 52.95
CA LEU A 155 -8.03 -36.28 51.51
C LEU A 155 -7.76 -34.84 51.03
N LEU A 156 -8.54 -33.88 51.51
CA LEU A 156 -8.44 -32.46 51.12
C LEU A 156 -7.19 -31.80 51.69
N GLN A 157 -6.80 -32.11 52.93
CA GLN A 157 -5.64 -31.51 53.59
C GLN A 157 -4.32 -32.19 53.23
N GLY A 158 -4.33 -33.50 52.95
CA GLY A 158 -3.13 -34.27 52.59
C GLY A 158 -2.94 -34.42 51.07
N PRO A 159 -3.44 -35.53 50.47
CA PRO A 159 -3.22 -35.84 49.06
C PRO A 159 -3.57 -34.72 48.08
N LEU A 160 -4.67 -34.00 48.30
CA LEU A 160 -5.10 -32.93 47.38
C LEU A 160 -4.15 -31.72 47.44
N THR A 161 -3.80 -31.27 48.65
CA THR A 161 -2.83 -30.18 48.86
C THR A 161 -1.47 -30.50 48.24
N GLN A 162 -1.01 -31.76 48.34
CA GLN A 162 0.27 -32.18 47.75
C GLN A 162 0.23 -32.27 46.22
N ALA A 163 -0.92 -32.62 45.64
CA ALA A 163 -1.10 -32.75 44.20
C ALA A 163 -1.38 -31.41 43.48
N TYR A 164 -1.71 -30.33 44.21
CA TYR A 164 -2.05 -29.03 43.62
C TYR A 164 -0.86 -28.25 43.02
N PRO A 165 0.34 -28.17 43.65
CA PRO A 165 1.45 -27.38 43.12
C PRO A 165 1.88 -27.74 41.69
N PRO A 166 1.94 -29.01 41.27
CA PRO A 166 2.19 -29.38 39.86
C PRO A 166 1.13 -28.83 38.90
N VAL A 167 -0.15 -28.85 39.28
CA VAL A 167 -1.25 -28.28 38.48
C VAL A 167 -1.07 -26.77 38.32
N GLN A 168 -0.79 -26.07 39.43
CA GLN A 168 -0.56 -24.62 39.41
C GLN A 168 0.66 -24.27 38.55
N LYS A 169 1.78 -24.99 38.71
CA LYS A 169 3.02 -24.73 37.97
C LYS A 169 2.86 -24.96 36.46
N SER A 170 2.22 -26.06 36.07
CA SER A 170 1.98 -26.36 34.65
C SER A 170 1.00 -25.37 34.01
N MET A 171 -0.02 -24.91 34.75
CA MET A 171 -0.93 -23.86 34.30
C MET A 171 -0.24 -22.50 34.15
N GLU A 172 0.61 -22.12 35.11
CA GLU A 172 1.41 -20.89 35.00
C GLU A 172 2.34 -20.94 33.77
N ALA A 173 2.98 -22.09 33.53
CA ALA A 173 3.81 -22.28 32.33
C ALA A 173 3.01 -22.11 31.03
N LEU A 174 1.77 -22.61 30.97
CA LEU A 174 0.86 -22.38 29.84
C LEU A 174 0.52 -20.90 29.67
N ASN A 175 0.14 -20.20 30.75
CA ASN A 175 -0.17 -18.78 30.71
C ASN A 175 1.02 -17.94 30.24
N GLN A 176 2.21 -18.21 30.76
CA GLN A 176 3.44 -17.53 30.35
C GLN A 176 3.76 -17.81 28.88
N LEU A 177 3.60 -19.04 28.41
CA LEU A 177 3.80 -19.36 27.01
C LEU A 177 2.83 -18.57 26.11
N GLN A 178 1.56 -18.44 26.48
CA GLN A 178 0.60 -17.65 25.70
C GLN A 178 1.02 -16.19 25.60
N LEU A 179 1.47 -15.59 26.71
CA LEU A 179 1.96 -14.21 26.74
C LEU A 179 3.21 -14.05 25.86
N ASP A 180 4.15 -14.98 25.94
CA ASP A 180 5.38 -14.96 25.14
C ASP A 180 5.10 -15.09 23.65
N VAL A 181 4.21 -16.01 23.25
CA VAL A 181 3.85 -16.20 21.84
C VAL A 181 3.05 -14.99 21.33
N ALA A 182 2.09 -14.47 22.10
CA ALA A 182 1.37 -13.26 21.74
C ALA A 182 2.30 -12.06 21.53
N LYS A 183 3.28 -11.87 22.43
CA LYS A 183 4.29 -10.82 22.32
C LYS A 183 5.14 -10.98 21.06
N ARG A 184 5.62 -12.20 20.76
CA ARG A 184 6.40 -12.47 19.54
C ARG A 184 5.60 -12.22 18.27
N GLU A 185 4.34 -12.64 18.22
CA GLU A 185 3.45 -12.39 17.08
C GLU A 185 3.22 -10.88 16.87
N PHE A 186 3.00 -10.15 17.97
CA PHE A 186 2.85 -8.70 17.95
C PHE A 186 4.13 -7.99 17.44
N GLU A 187 5.30 -8.32 18.01
CA GLU A 187 6.58 -7.73 17.62
C GLU A 187 6.93 -8.03 16.16
N ALA A 188 6.68 -9.27 15.70
CA ALA A 188 6.87 -9.65 14.29
C ALA A 188 5.94 -8.86 13.36
N SER A 189 4.66 -8.68 13.74
CA SER A 189 3.70 -7.86 13.00
C SER A 189 4.14 -6.39 12.91
N GLN A 190 4.62 -5.83 14.02
CA GLN A 190 5.13 -4.45 14.09
C GLN A 190 6.37 -4.24 13.23
N ALA A 191 7.34 -5.16 13.30
CA ALA A 191 8.56 -5.09 12.47
C ALA A 191 8.22 -5.15 10.97
N ARG A 192 7.30 -6.04 10.60
CA ARG A 192 6.84 -6.19 9.21
C ARG A 192 6.08 -4.96 8.73
N TYR A 193 5.20 -4.41 9.57
CA TYR A 193 4.50 -3.15 9.29
C TYR A 193 5.50 -2.00 9.07
N ALA A 194 6.48 -1.85 9.95
CA ALA A 194 7.50 -0.79 9.83
C ALA A 194 8.32 -0.94 8.54
N LEU A 195 8.71 -2.16 8.17
CA LEU A 195 9.41 -2.44 6.93
C LEU A 195 8.57 -2.02 5.71
N VAL A 196 7.33 -2.49 5.60
CA VAL A 196 6.45 -2.16 4.46
C VAL A 196 6.15 -0.66 4.40
N ARG A 197 5.93 -0.02 5.55
CA ARG A 197 5.73 1.43 5.63
C ARG A 197 6.95 2.18 5.11
N ASN A 198 8.15 1.83 5.57
CA ASN A 198 9.38 2.50 5.17
C ASN A 198 9.69 2.29 3.68
N VAL A 199 9.50 1.07 3.16
CA VAL A 199 9.64 0.76 1.73
C VAL A 199 8.62 1.54 0.90
N SER A 200 7.36 1.61 1.35
CA SER A 200 6.32 2.39 0.68
C SER A 200 6.67 3.89 0.65
N ILE A 201 7.11 4.46 1.77
CA ILE A 201 7.55 5.86 1.84
C ILE A 201 8.72 6.10 0.89
N ALA A 202 9.74 5.24 0.90
CA ALA A 202 10.89 5.35 0.01
C ALA A 202 10.48 5.27 -1.47
N ALA A 203 9.58 4.34 -1.82
CA ALA A 203 9.06 4.20 -3.18
C ALA A 203 8.23 5.42 -3.62
N ILE A 204 7.42 6.00 -2.74
CA ILE A 204 6.65 7.22 -3.01
C ILE A 204 7.60 8.41 -3.24
N VAL A 205 8.54 8.64 -2.33
CA VAL A 205 9.51 9.74 -2.44
C VAL A 205 10.33 9.60 -3.72
N PHE A 206 10.83 8.40 -4.00
CA PHE A 206 11.56 8.11 -5.23
C PHE A 206 10.69 8.35 -6.47
N GLY A 207 9.45 7.86 -6.49
CA GLY A 207 8.51 8.06 -7.59
C GLY A 207 8.20 9.53 -7.85
N VAL A 208 7.98 10.32 -6.79
CA VAL A 208 7.73 11.76 -6.88
C VAL A 208 8.96 12.51 -7.40
N LEU A 209 10.16 12.22 -6.87
CA LEU A 209 11.40 12.86 -7.33
C LEU A 209 11.68 12.53 -8.80
N LEU A 210 11.50 11.27 -9.20
CA LEU A 210 11.72 10.83 -10.57
C LEU A 210 10.69 11.46 -11.53
N ALA A 211 9.41 11.50 -11.14
CA ALA A 211 8.37 12.15 -11.93
C ALA A 211 8.61 13.66 -12.06
N GLY A 212 9.04 14.33 -10.99
CA GLY A 212 9.42 15.73 -11.01
C GLY A 212 10.60 16.00 -11.95
N LEU A 213 11.65 15.17 -11.89
CA LEU A 213 12.83 15.28 -12.75
C LEU A 213 12.47 15.07 -14.23
N ILE A 214 11.74 14.00 -14.55
CA ILE A 214 11.32 13.71 -15.92
C ILE A 214 10.35 14.77 -16.43
N GLY A 215 9.39 15.18 -15.60
CA GLY A 215 8.43 16.24 -15.92
C GLY A 215 9.14 17.57 -16.23
N TYR A 216 10.10 17.98 -15.40
CA TYR A 216 10.92 19.16 -15.63
C TYR A 216 11.68 19.08 -16.97
N TRP A 217 12.31 17.94 -17.25
CA TRP A 217 13.02 17.72 -18.51
C TRP A 217 12.10 17.78 -19.73
N LEU A 218 10.92 17.14 -19.66
CA LEU A 218 9.94 17.16 -20.74
C LEU A 218 9.40 18.55 -21.01
N ILE A 219 9.00 19.28 -19.96
CA ILE A 219 8.52 20.66 -20.07
C ILE A 219 9.60 21.53 -20.71
N ARG A 220 10.84 21.47 -20.20
CA ARG A 220 11.94 22.29 -20.73
C ARG A 220 12.22 22.01 -22.21
N MET A 221 12.19 20.74 -22.62
CA MET A 221 12.44 20.34 -24.00
C MET A 221 11.31 20.77 -24.93
N ILE A 222 10.06 20.50 -24.56
CA ILE A 222 8.88 20.85 -25.36
C ILE A 222 8.73 22.37 -25.47
N SER A 223 8.80 23.09 -24.36
CA SER A 223 8.66 24.55 -24.34
C SER A 223 9.74 25.24 -25.16
N ARG A 224 10.99 24.76 -25.11
CA ARG A 224 12.07 25.33 -25.94
C ARG A 224 11.77 25.19 -27.43
N SER A 225 11.46 23.98 -27.89
CA SER A 225 11.26 23.72 -29.32
C SER A 225 9.97 24.36 -29.86
N LEU A 226 8.91 24.46 -29.04
CA LEU A 226 7.72 25.22 -29.39
C LEU A 226 7.98 26.72 -29.49
N ASN A 227 8.81 27.29 -28.60
CA ASN A 227 9.22 28.69 -28.70
C ASN A 227 10.08 28.96 -29.94
N GLU A 228 10.92 28.01 -30.37
CA GLU A 228 11.67 28.10 -31.63
C GLU A 228 10.72 28.11 -32.85
N ALA A 229 9.72 27.24 -32.87
CA ALA A 229 8.69 27.22 -33.91
C ALA A 229 7.85 28.51 -33.92
N LEU A 230 7.47 29.03 -32.74
CA LEU A 230 6.71 30.27 -32.60
C LEU A 230 7.49 31.48 -33.15
N ARG A 231 8.78 31.62 -32.75
CA ARG A 231 9.64 32.70 -33.25
C ARG A 231 9.75 32.71 -34.76
N LEU A 232 9.88 31.53 -35.37
CA LEU A 232 9.94 31.43 -36.83
C LEU A 232 8.64 31.87 -37.48
N ALA A 233 7.50 31.44 -36.94
CA ALA A 233 6.20 31.86 -37.46
C ALA A 233 6.01 33.38 -37.33
N GLU A 234 6.45 33.98 -36.22
CA GLU A 234 6.45 35.43 -36.02
C GLU A 234 7.36 36.17 -37.02
N SER A 235 8.58 35.67 -37.28
CA SER A 235 9.48 36.23 -38.29
C SER A 235 8.87 36.19 -39.69
N VAL A 236 8.27 35.04 -40.07
CA VAL A 236 7.58 34.90 -41.37
C VAL A 236 6.39 35.86 -41.46
N ALA A 237 5.60 35.98 -40.39
CA ALA A 237 4.47 36.91 -40.35
C ALA A 237 4.91 38.38 -40.45
N ALA A 238 6.11 38.72 -39.95
CA ALA A 238 6.73 40.03 -40.09
C ALA A 238 7.40 40.25 -41.47
N GLY A 239 7.41 39.25 -42.36
CA GLY A 239 8.03 39.33 -43.67
C GLY A 239 9.55 39.04 -43.69
N ASP A 240 10.14 38.67 -42.55
CA ASP A 240 11.53 38.23 -42.48
C ASP A 240 11.64 36.74 -42.86
N LEU A 241 12.05 36.49 -44.10
CA LEU A 241 12.27 35.14 -44.63
C LEU A 241 13.74 34.70 -44.57
N THR A 242 14.62 35.42 -43.86
CA THR A 242 16.06 35.13 -43.84
C THR A 242 16.47 34.13 -42.75
N GLN A 243 15.54 33.72 -41.89
CA GLN A 243 15.79 32.81 -40.77
C GLN A 243 16.19 31.40 -41.23
N THR A 244 17.29 30.88 -40.69
CA THR A 244 17.76 29.51 -40.95
C THR A 244 17.20 28.52 -39.93
N ILE A 245 16.65 27.40 -40.41
CA ILE A 245 15.99 26.40 -39.55
C ILE A 245 16.80 25.11 -39.56
N ASP A 246 17.25 24.73 -38.37
CA ASP A 246 17.97 23.48 -38.11
C ASP A 246 17.03 22.46 -37.43
N VAL A 247 16.66 21.43 -38.17
CA VAL A 247 15.75 20.38 -37.70
C VAL A 247 16.60 19.26 -37.10
N ARG A 248 16.65 19.22 -35.76
CA ARG A 248 17.52 18.29 -35.01
C ARG A 248 16.81 17.03 -34.49
N SER A 249 15.51 16.91 -34.74
CA SER A 249 14.66 15.84 -34.19
C SER A 249 13.78 15.25 -35.29
N ASN A 250 13.43 13.96 -35.15
CA ASN A 250 12.44 13.26 -35.97
C ASN A 250 11.09 13.03 -35.24
N ASP A 251 10.92 13.60 -34.05
CA ASP A 251 9.64 13.56 -33.32
C ASP A 251 8.60 14.54 -33.91
N GLU A 252 7.43 14.64 -33.28
CA GLU A 252 6.35 15.51 -33.72
C GLU A 252 6.77 16.98 -33.85
N ILE A 253 7.70 17.45 -33.01
CA ILE A 253 8.21 18.82 -33.08
C ILE A 253 9.21 18.98 -34.22
N GLY A 254 10.07 17.97 -34.44
CA GLY A 254 10.93 17.92 -35.61
C GLY A 254 10.16 18.02 -36.93
N ARG A 255 9.06 17.26 -37.03
CA ARG A 255 8.15 17.31 -38.19
C ARG A 255 7.48 18.68 -38.35
N LEU A 256 7.07 19.33 -37.25
CA LEU A 256 6.52 20.70 -37.27
C LEU A 256 7.56 21.71 -37.78
N LEU A 257 8.79 21.68 -37.25
CA LEU A 257 9.87 22.57 -37.67
C LEU A 257 10.24 22.35 -39.14
N GLN A 258 10.26 21.09 -39.60
CA GLN A 258 10.49 20.77 -41.01
C GLN A 258 9.38 21.31 -41.93
N ALA A 259 8.12 21.23 -41.51
CA ALA A 259 7.01 21.80 -42.27
C ALA A 259 7.11 23.34 -42.37
N LEU A 260 7.43 24.01 -41.26
CA LEU A 260 7.65 25.46 -41.25
C LEU A 260 8.85 25.87 -42.12
N LYS A 261 9.92 25.05 -42.15
CA LYS A 261 11.07 25.26 -43.05
C LYS A 261 10.69 25.20 -44.51
N ASN A 262 9.91 24.20 -44.90
CA ASN A 262 9.44 24.06 -46.27
C ASN A 262 8.50 25.21 -46.68
N MET A 263 7.65 25.68 -45.75
CA MET A 263 6.80 26.86 -45.95
C MET A 263 7.63 28.13 -46.19
N ASN A 264 8.64 28.40 -45.36
CA ASN A 264 9.51 29.57 -45.50
C ASN A 264 10.26 29.54 -46.86
N ALA A 265 10.86 28.40 -47.23
CA ALA A 265 11.55 28.25 -48.52
C ALA A 265 10.62 28.48 -49.73
N SER A 266 9.35 28.05 -49.61
CA SER A 266 8.35 28.27 -50.65
C SER A 266 7.99 29.75 -50.78
N LEU A 267 7.83 30.46 -49.66
CA LEU A 267 7.60 31.90 -49.63
C LEU A 267 8.78 32.69 -50.21
N VAL A 268 10.03 32.32 -49.90
CA VAL A 268 11.23 32.92 -50.49
C VAL A 268 11.20 32.79 -52.02
N THR A 269 10.84 31.61 -52.51
CA THR A 269 10.75 31.35 -53.95
C THR A 269 9.67 32.21 -54.61
N ILE A 270 8.46 32.27 -54.01
CA ILE A 270 7.34 33.08 -54.53
C ILE A 270 7.71 34.57 -54.55
N VAL A 271 8.26 35.10 -53.47
CA VAL A 271 8.68 36.52 -53.39
C VAL A 271 9.80 36.82 -54.39
N GLY A 272 10.75 35.90 -54.56
CA GLY A 272 11.80 36.02 -55.58
C GLY A 272 11.26 36.04 -57.01
N GLN A 273 10.29 35.17 -57.32
CA GLN A 273 9.60 35.16 -58.62
C GLN A 273 8.82 36.44 -58.88
N VAL A 274 8.08 36.95 -57.88
CA VAL A 274 7.36 38.22 -57.98
C VAL A 274 8.34 39.37 -58.24
N ARG A 275 9.44 39.44 -57.47
CA ARG A 275 10.45 40.48 -57.68
C ARG A 275 11.07 40.42 -59.07
N HIS A 276 11.46 39.24 -59.53
CA HIS A 276 12.01 39.07 -60.88
C HIS A 276 11.00 39.49 -61.96
N GLY A 277 9.73 39.07 -61.83
CA GLY A 277 8.65 39.51 -62.71
C GLY A 277 8.47 41.03 -62.72
N THR A 278 8.54 41.69 -61.55
CA THR A 278 8.48 43.17 -61.48
C THR A 278 9.70 43.85 -62.11
N GLU A 279 10.89 43.27 -61.99
CA GLU A 279 12.10 43.79 -62.66
C GLU A 279 11.96 43.67 -64.19
N THR A 280 11.45 42.55 -64.70
CA THR A 280 11.13 42.39 -66.13
C THR A 280 10.08 43.40 -66.60
N ILE A 281 9.01 43.62 -65.85
CA ILE A 281 7.98 44.63 -66.17
C ILE A 281 8.58 46.04 -66.15
N ALA A 282 9.47 46.35 -65.20
CA ALA A 282 10.12 47.65 -65.11
C ALA A 282 11.08 47.91 -66.28
N VAL A 283 11.82 46.90 -66.73
CA VAL A 283 12.64 46.97 -67.96
C VAL A 283 11.76 47.19 -69.18
N ALA A 284 10.72 46.38 -69.38
CA ALA A 284 9.78 46.54 -70.49
C ALA A 284 9.10 47.92 -70.48
N SER A 285 8.73 48.43 -69.30
CA SER A 285 8.13 49.75 -69.13
C SER A 285 9.11 50.88 -69.50
N ARG A 286 10.41 50.74 -69.21
CA ARG A 286 11.45 51.68 -69.67
C ARG A 286 11.64 51.64 -71.18
N GLU A 287 11.63 50.45 -71.78
CA GLU A 287 11.68 50.30 -73.23
C GLU A 287 10.46 50.93 -73.92
N ILE A 288 9.25 50.69 -73.39
CA ILE A 288 8.02 51.33 -73.88
C ILE A 288 8.09 52.85 -73.73
N ALA A 289 8.53 53.37 -72.59
CA ALA A 289 8.66 54.81 -72.39
C ALA A 289 9.66 55.44 -73.37
N SER A 290 10.81 54.79 -73.58
CA SER A 290 11.80 55.21 -74.59
C SER A 290 11.23 55.15 -76.00
N GLY A 291 10.48 54.09 -76.33
CA GLY A 291 9.80 53.95 -77.63
C GLY A 291 8.72 55.01 -77.84
N ASN A 292 7.95 55.35 -76.81
CA ASN A 292 6.97 56.43 -76.85
C ASN A 292 7.65 57.80 -77.01
N ALA A 293 8.79 58.04 -76.37
CA ALA A 293 9.54 59.28 -76.53
C ALA A 293 10.08 59.45 -77.96
N ASP A 294 10.66 58.38 -78.53
CA ASP A 294 11.08 58.37 -79.95
C ASP A 294 9.90 58.60 -80.89
N LEU A 295 8.78 57.92 -80.66
CA LEU A 295 7.57 58.09 -81.46
C LEU A 295 7.03 59.53 -81.34
N SER A 296 6.95 60.09 -80.13
CA SER A 296 6.51 61.46 -79.90
C SER A 296 7.41 62.47 -80.61
N SER A 297 8.74 62.30 -80.54
CA SER A 297 9.70 63.14 -81.26
C SER A 297 9.54 63.05 -82.78
N ARG A 298 9.28 61.84 -83.31
CA ARG A 298 8.98 61.64 -84.73
C ARG A 298 7.63 62.24 -85.14
N THR A 299 6.62 62.15 -84.28
CA THR A 299 5.30 62.77 -84.50
C THR A 299 5.41 64.30 -84.48
N GLU A 300 6.17 64.90 -83.56
CA GLU A 300 6.46 66.34 -83.56
C GLU A 300 7.22 66.76 -84.81
N SER A 301 8.24 65.99 -85.21
CA SER A 301 9.00 66.27 -86.44
C SER A 301 8.09 66.20 -87.68
N GLN A 302 7.20 65.20 -87.76
CA GLN A 302 6.21 65.10 -88.84
C GLN A 302 5.18 66.23 -88.80
N ALA A 303 4.69 66.60 -87.62
CA ALA A 303 3.76 67.71 -87.45
C ALA A 303 4.41 69.02 -87.89
N SER A 304 5.67 69.25 -87.54
CA SER A 304 6.46 70.42 -87.97
C SER A 304 6.71 70.43 -89.48
N SER A 305 7.06 69.29 -90.10
CA SER A 305 7.20 69.22 -91.56
C SER A 305 5.86 69.44 -92.29
N LEU A 306 4.74 68.99 -91.71
CA LEU A 306 3.40 69.27 -92.24
C LEU A 306 3.03 70.76 -92.11
N GLU A 307 3.40 71.40 -91.01
CA GLU A 307 3.21 72.85 -90.80
C GLU A 307 4.05 73.67 -91.78
N GLU A 308 5.32 73.32 -92.00
CA GLU A 308 6.21 73.97 -92.99
C GLU A 308 5.72 73.78 -94.43
N THR A 309 5.05 72.65 -94.72
CA THR A 309 4.42 72.42 -96.04
C THR A 309 3.08 73.17 -96.18
N ALA A 310 2.46 73.57 -95.06
CA ALA A 310 1.17 74.24 -95.02
C ALA A 310 1.24 75.77 -94.85
N SER A 311 2.41 76.35 -94.53
CA SER A 311 2.66 77.81 -94.42
C SER A 311 3.20 78.42 -95.73
#